data_AF-A0A960MA43-F1
#
_entry.id   AF-A0A960MA43-F1
#
_cell.length_a   1.000
_cell.length_b   1.000
_cell.length_c   1.000
_cell.angle_alpha   90.00
_cell.angle_beta   90.00
_cell.angle_gamma   90.00
#
_symmetry.space_group_name_H-M   'P 1'
#
loop_
_entity.id
_entity.type
_entity.pdbx_description
1 polymer ?
#
loop_
_entity_poly.entity_id
_entity_poly.type
_entity_poly.pdbx_seq_one_letter_code
_entity_poly.pdbx_strand_id
1 'polypeptide(L)'
;MKTESQTIAAALAGAGFDAATESRMAALVASVDLGTWFSTVDDSPYTLTEWLQALASFDTWLSESGVEARPVTAMLGYLECCTMTIAPSLPLPDFSRMLRTNLEAHGFDAAQPAQR
;
A
#
# COMPACT_ATOMS: atom_id res chain seq x y z
N MET A 1 -12.75 -16.01 -16.28
CA MET A 1 -11.74 -15.30 -15.49
C MET A 1 -12.30 -13.93 -15.15
N LYS A 2 -12.75 -13.71 -13.91
CA LYS A 2 -12.89 -12.34 -13.40
C LYS A 2 -11.46 -11.82 -13.28
N THR A 3 -11.10 -10.87 -14.12
CA THR A 3 -9.74 -10.34 -14.25
C THR A 3 -9.31 -9.64 -12.97
N GLU A 4 -8.03 -9.71 -12.61
CA GLU A 4 -7.43 -9.04 -11.43
C GLU A 4 -7.88 -7.57 -11.30
N SER A 5 -8.05 -6.89 -12.44
CA SER A 5 -8.60 -5.53 -12.52
C SER A 5 -10.01 -5.37 -11.94
N GLN A 6 -10.89 -6.38 -12.06
CA GLN A 6 -12.23 -6.36 -11.45
C GLN A 6 -12.15 -6.51 -9.92
N THR A 7 -11.19 -7.29 -9.43
CA THR A 7 -10.96 -7.45 -7.99
C THR A 7 -10.45 -6.16 -7.36
N ILE A 8 -9.54 -5.45 -8.03
CA ILE A 8 -9.04 -4.15 -7.58
C ILE A 8 -10.14 -3.10 -7.56
N ALA A 9 -10.93 -2.99 -8.64
CA ALA A 9 -12.03 -2.04 -8.70
C ALA A 9 -13.06 -2.29 -7.58
N ALA A 10 -13.37 -3.56 -7.31
CA ALA A 10 -14.26 -3.92 -6.21
C ALA A 10 -13.66 -3.59 -4.84
N ALA A 11 -12.36 -3.84 -4.65
CA ALA A 11 -11.67 -3.53 -3.39
C ALA A 11 -11.55 -2.02 -3.16
N LEU A 12 -11.27 -1.24 -4.20
CA LEU A 12 -11.27 0.22 -4.15
C LEU A 12 -12.64 0.79 -3.76
N ALA A 13 -13.72 0.32 -4.40
CA ALA A 13 -15.09 0.71 -4.05
C ALA A 13 -15.48 0.30 -2.62
N GLY A 14 -14.94 -0.84 -2.14
CA GLY A 14 -15.18 -1.35 -0.78
C GLY A 14 -14.29 -0.71 0.30
N ALA A 15 -13.25 0.04 -0.08
CA ALA A 15 -12.27 0.61 0.87
C ALA A 15 -12.77 1.86 1.61
N GLY A 16 -13.93 2.41 1.22
CA GLY A 16 -14.51 3.60 1.84
C GLY A 16 -13.80 4.90 1.47
N PHE A 17 -13.11 4.93 0.33
CA PHE A 17 -12.43 6.13 -0.18
C PHE A 17 -13.42 7.15 -0.73
N ASP A 18 -13.03 8.43 -0.71
CA ASP A 18 -13.68 9.44 -1.55
C ASP A 18 -13.30 9.24 -3.03
N ALA A 19 -14.08 9.82 -3.94
CA ALA A 19 -13.87 9.65 -5.38
C ALA A 19 -12.49 10.12 -5.87
N ALA A 20 -11.90 11.12 -5.20
CA ALA A 20 -10.59 11.63 -5.56
C ALA A 20 -9.48 10.64 -5.19
N THR A 21 -9.56 10.07 -4.00
CA THR A 21 -8.64 9.05 -3.47
C THR A 21 -8.78 7.76 -4.27
N GLU A 22 -10.00 7.34 -4.58
CA GLU A 22 -10.26 6.18 -5.44
C GLU A 22 -9.59 6.36 -6.82
N SER A 23 -9.76 7.53 -7.45
CA SER A 23 -9.14 7.84 -8.74
C SER A 23 -7.61 7.84 -8.68
N ARG A 24 -7.02 8.39 -7.62
CA ARG A 24 -5.57 8.36 -7.40
C ARG A 24 -5.06 6.93 -7.21
N MET A 25 -5.72 6.14 -6.36
CA MET A 25 -5.31 4.77 -6.09
C MET A 25 -5.44 3.89 -7.35
N ALA A 26 -6.50 4.07 -8.13
CA ALA A 26 -6.64 3.40 -9.42
C ALA A 26 -5.47 3.71 -10.37
N ALA A 27 -5.02 4.97 -10.42
CA ALA A 27 -3.88 5.38 -11.24
C ALA A 27 -2.55 4.80 -10.72
N LEU A 28 -2.32 4.79 -9.40
CA LEU A 28 -1.12 4.20 -8.81
C LEU A 28 -1.06 2.69 -9.06
N VAL A 29 -2.16 1.98 -8.80
CA VAL A 29 -2.23 0.52 -8.97
C VAL A 29 -2.14 0.11 -10.45
N ALA A 30 -2.58 0.95 -11.39
CA ALA A 30 -2.40 0.69 -12.81
C ALA A 30 -0.93 0.68 -13.26
N SER A 31 -0.02 1.21 -12.45
CA SER A 31 1.42 1.31 -12.77
C SER A 31 2.26 0.13 -12.27
N VAL A 32 1.66 -0.81 -11.52
CA VAL A 32 2.38 -1.94 -10.92
C VAL A 32 2.09 -3.27 -11.61
N ASP A 33 3.02 -4.21 -11.47
CA ASP A 33 2.79 -5.60 -11.85
C ASP A 33 1.83 -6.26 -10.84
N LEU A 34 0.57 -6.42 -11.26
CA LEU A 34 -0.50 -6.94 -10.43
C LEU A 34 -0.21 -8.35 -9.93
N GLY A 35 0.39 -9.22 -10.77
CA GLY A 35 0.65 -10.61 -10.38
C GLY A 35 1.60 -10.71 -9.20
N THR A 36 2.71 -9.95 -9.26
CA THR A 36 3.66 -9.86 -8.15
C THR A 36 3.01 -9.28 -6.90
N TRP A 37 2.24 -8.19 -7.05
CA TRP A 37 1.61 -7.54 -5.90
C TRP A 37 0.55 -8.42 -5.21
N PHE A 38 -0.28 -9.13 -5.97
CA PHE A 38 -1.26 -10.06 -5.41
C PHE A 38 -0.60 -11.19 -4.61
N SER A 39 0.52 -11.74 -5.09
CA SER A 39 1.29 -12.73 -4.33
C SER A 39 1.73 -12.17 -2.98
N THR A 40 2.27 -10.94 -2.95
CA THR A 40 2.69 -10.28 -1.70
C THR A 40 1.51 -10.04 -0.76
N VAL A 41 0.34 -9.66 -1.28
CA VAL A 41 -0.88 -9.49 -0.48
C VAL A 41 -1.34 -10.83 0.11
N ASP A 42 -1.38 -11.90 -0.70
CA ASP A 42 -1.81 -13.23 -0.31
C ASP A 42 -0.88 -13.87 0.74
N ASP A 43 0.43 -13.58 0.67
CA ASP A 43 1.42 -14.02 1.65
C ASP A 43 1.38 -13.21 2.97
N SER A 44 0.64 -12.10 3.00
CA SER A 44 0.50 -11.23 4.15
C SER A 44 -0.73 -11.60 5.00
N PRO A 45 -0.75 -11.23 6.30
CA PRO A 45 -1.94 -11.41 7.14
C PRO A 45 -3.06 -10.39 6.87
N TYR A 46 -2.88 -9.47 5.91
CA TYR A 46 -3.81 -8.37 5.62
C TYR A 46 -4.57 -8.59 4.32
N THR A 47 -5.81 -8.11 4.28
CA THR A 47 -6.65 -8.13 3.08
C THR A 47 -6.19 -7.12 2.04
N LEU A 48 -6.56 -7.33 0.78
CA LEU A 48 -6.32 -6.36 -0.30
C LEU A 48 -6.87 -4.97 0.02
N THR A 49 -8.02 -4.89 0.70
CA THR A 49 -8.61 -3.61 1.11
C THR A 49 -7.72 -2.88 2.12
N GLU A 50 -7.17 -3.59 3.11
CA GLU A 50 -6.24 -3.02 4.08
C GLU A 50 -4.94 -2.57 3.43
N TRP A 51 -4.43 -3.32 2.44
CA TRP A 51 -3.28 -2.91 1.62
C TRP A 51 -3.55 -1.63 0.83
N LEU A 52 -4.73 -1.51 0.21
CA LEU A 52 -5.14 -0.30 -0.49
C LEU A 52 -5.26 0.89 0.47
N GLN A 53 -5.82 0.68 1.67
CA GLN A 53 -5.92 1.72 2.71
C GLN A 53 -4.54 2.16 3.23
N ALA A 54 -3.62 1.21 3.40
CA ALA A 54 -2.24 1.49 3.77
C ALA A 54 -1.53 2.28 2.67
N LEU A 55 -1.68 1.88 1.40
CA LEU A 55 -1.12 2.60 0.26
C LEU A 55 -1.68 4.03 0.14
N ALA A 56 -2.98 4.22 0.33
CA ALA A 56 -3.61 5.54 0.34
C ALA A 56 -3.11 6.41 1.51
N SER A 57 -2.92 5.80 2.69
CA SER A 57 -2.33 6.47 3.85
C SER A 57 -0.89 6.89 3.57
N PHE A 58 -0.12 6.07 2.85
CA PHE A 58 1.23 6.39 2.41
C PHE A 58 1.25 7.55 1.42
N ASP A 59 0.43 7.50 0.37
CA ASP A 59 0.26 8.58 -0.62
C ASP A 59 -0.07 9.92 0.05
N THR A 60 -0.95 9.87 1.06
CA THR A 60 -1.31 11.03 1.88
C THR A 60 -0.11 11.53 2.68
N TRP A 61 0.62 10.65 3.36
CA TRP A 61 1.82 11.03 4.13
C TRP A 61 2.90 11.69 3.24
N LEU A 62 3.13 11.17 2.03
CA LEU A 62 4.05 11.79 1.07
C LEU A 62 3.58 13.18 0.66
N SER A 63 2.28 13.33 0.40
CA SER A 63 1.68 14.62 0.04
C SER A 63 1.82 15.64 1.18
N GLU A 64 1.52 15.24 2.41
CA GLU A 64 1.69 16.05 3.62
C GLU A 64 3.15 16.45 3.87
N SER A 65 4.09 15.57 3.47
CA SER A 65 5.53 15.81 3.56
C SER A 65 6.09 16.65 2.41
N GLY A 66 5.24 17.12 1.49
CA GLY A 66 5.66 17.91 0.32
C GLY A 66 6.43 17.11 -0.74
N VAL A 67 6.34 15.77 -0.71
CA VAL A 67 6.96 14.89 -1.69
C VAL A 67 5.97 14.65 -2.83
N GLU A 68 6.37 14.97 -4.07
CA GLU A 68 5.55 14.76 -5.27
C GLU A 68 5.78 13.39 -5.92
N ALA A 69 6.96 12.80 -5.73
CA ALA A 69 7.30 11.51 -6.33
C ALA A 69 6.44 10.37 -5.74
N ARG A 70 5.95 9.48 -6.62
CA ARG A 70 5.17 8.28 -6.26
C ARG A 70 5.84 7.02 -6.81
N PRO A 71 6.99 6.60 -6.27
CA PRO A 71 7.64 5.36 -6.68
C PRO A 71 6.86 4.15 -6.13
N VAL A 72 5.75 3.79 -6.78
CA VAL A 72 4.77 2.82 -6.25
C VAL A 72 5.41 1.48 -5.88
N THR A 73 6.34 0.97 -6.68
CA THR A 73 7.07 -0.26 -6.35
C THR A 73 7.86 -0.16 -5.03
N ALA A 74 8.51 0.97 -4.77
CA ALA A 74 9.23 1.19 -3.52
C ALA A 74 8.27 1.36 -2.33
N MET A 75 7.12 2.03 -2.56
CA MET A 75 6.07 2.14 -1.56
C MET A 75 5.51 0.76 -1.18
N LEU A 76 5.22 -0.10 -2.16
CA LEU A 76 4.75 -1.47 -1.93
C LEU A 76 5.79 -2.33 -1.22
N GLY A 77 7.07 -2.24 -1.60
CA GLY A 77 8.14 -2.95 -0.89
C GLY A 77 8.29 -2.50 0.57
N TYR A 78 8.08 -1.22 0.87
CA TYR A 78 8.05 -0.73 2.24
C TYR A 78 6.86 -1.28 3.03
N LEU A 79 5.68 -1.35 2.41
CA LEU A 79 4.49 -1.97 3.01
C LEU A 79 4.75 -3.45 3.33
N GLU A 80 5.34 -4.19 2.40
CA GLU A 80 5.74 -5.59 2.60
C GLU A 80 6.72 -5.73 3.77
N CYS A 81 7.76 -4.90 3.83
CA CYS A 81 8.68 -4.88 4.97
C CYS A 81 7.94 -4.65 6.29
N CYS A 82 6.92 -3.79 6.33
CA CYS A 82 6.12 -3.57 7.52
C CYS A 82 5.37 -4.85 7.95
N THR A 83 4.79 -5.61 7.01
CA THR A 83 4.07 -6.84 7.33
C THR A 83 5.00 -7.95 7.84
N MET A 84 6.23 -8.03 7.33
CA MET A 84 7.23 -9.01 7.76
C MET A 84 7.72 -8.82 9.20
N THR A 85 7.54 -7.64 9.78
CA THR A 85 7.95 -7.36 11.18
C THR A 85 6.96 -7.86 12.24
N ILE A 86 5.81 -8.37 11.81
CA ILE A 86 4.74 -8.78 12.72
C ILE A 86 5.06 -10.14 13.35
N ALA A 87 5.11 -10.17 14.69
CA ALA A 87 5.29 -11.42 15.42
C ALA A 87 4.03 -12.30 15.31
N PRO A 88 4.15 -13.59 14.92
CA PRO A 88 3.00 -14.49 14.74
C PRO A 88 2.12 -14.70 15.98
N SER A 89 2.64 -14.39 17.17
CA SER A 89 2.00 -14.62 18.46
C SER A 89 1.24 -13.41 19.01
N LEU A 90 1.24 -12.27 18.31
CA LEU A 90 0.57 -11.04 18.73
C LEU A 90 -0.70 -10.77 17.91
N PRO A 91 -1.69 -10.06 18.49
CA PRO A 91 -2.82 -9.55 17.72
C PRO A 91 -2.34 -8.70 16.54
N LEU A 92 -2.97 -8.88 15.38
CA LEU A 92 -2.63 -8.13 14.18
C LEU A 92 -2.90 -6.63 14.40
N PRO A 93 -1.90 -5.75 14.26
CA PRO A 93 -2.13 -4.32 14.38
C PRO A 93 -2.87 -3.79 13.16
N ASP A 94 -3.59 -2.68 13.32
CA ASP A 94 -4.13 -1.92 12.19
C ASP A 94 -2.99 -1.52 11.23
N PHE A 95 -3.10 -1.93 9.96
CA PHE A 95 -1.99 -1.81 9.01
C PHE A 95 -1.61 -0.35 8.76
N SER A 96 -2.61 0.51 8.53
CA SER A 96 -2.40 1.94 8.27
C SER A 96 -1.73 2.64 9.46
N ARG A 97 -2.10 2.27 10.69
CA ARG A 97 -1.47 2.78 11.91
C ARG A 97 -0.03 2.31 12.07
N MET A 98 0.22 1.02 11.82
CA MET A 98 1.57 0.46 11.86
C MET A 98 2.47 1.15 10.83
N LEU A 99 1.98 1.32 9.59
CA LEU A 99 2.65 2.05 8.54
C LEU A 99 3.00 3.46 8.97
N ARG A 100 2.02 4.23 9.47
CA ARG A 100 2.24 5.62 9.89
C ARG A 100 3.30 5.72 11.00
N THR A 101 3.28 4.79 11.95
CA THR A 101 4.32 4.70 13.00
C THR A 101 5.70 4.45 12.41
N ASN A 102 5.83 3.55 11.44
CA ASN A 102 7.10 3.25 10.77
C ASN A 102 7.59 4.45 9.95
N LEU A 103 6.70 5.13 9.22
CA LEU A 103 7.04 6.32 8.43
C LEU A 103 7.50 7.48 9.33
N GLU A 104 6.85 7.68 10.48
CA GLU A 104 7.26 8.69 11.46
C GLU A 104 8.61 8.36 12.11
N ALA A 105 8.89 7.08 12.35
CA ALA A 105 10.13 6.64 13.00
C ALA A 105 11.34 6.57 12.05
N HIS A 106 11.11 6.15 10.81
CA HIS A 106 12.18 5.80 9.85
C HIS A 106 12.17 6.63 8.57
N GLY A 107 11.05 7.30 8.27
CA GLY A 107 10.87 8.04 7.02
C GLY A 107 10.76 7.14 5.79
N PHE A 108 10.76 7.80 4.63
CA PHE A 108 10.84 7.16 3.32
C PHE A 108 11.55 8.11 2.35
N ASP A 109 12.62 7.63 1.71
CA ASP A 109 13.34 8.39 0.70
C ASP A 109 12.79 8.06 -0.70
N ALA A 110 11.90 8.91 -1.19
CA ALA A 110 11.29 8.74 -2.51
C ALA A 110 12.27 8.95 -3.69
N ALA A 111 13.49 9.44 -3.44
CA ALA A 111 14.52 9.62 -4.46
C ALA A 111 15.41 8.37 -4.64
N GLN A 112 15.36 7.39 -3.73
CA GLN A 112 16.10 6.15 -3.90
C GLN A 112 15.33 5.17 -4.80
N PRO A 113 15.91 4.70 -5.92
CA PRO A 113 15.31 3.63 -6.68
C PRO A 113 15.20 2.39 -5.79
N ALA A 114 14.06 1.70 -5.84
CA ALA A 114 13.88 0.41 -5.18
C ALA A 114 15.09 -0.47 -5.50
N GLN A 115 15.94 -0.73 -4.50
CA GLN A 115 17.11 -1.57 -4.69
C GLN A 115 16.59 -3.00 -4.94
N ARG A 116 16.80 -3.46 -6.19
CA ARG A 116 16.50 -4.81 -6.66
C ARG A 116 17.39 -5.84 -6.01
#